data_AF-A0A7W0Y3L1-F1
#
_entry.id   AF-A0A7W0Y3L1-F1
#
_cell.length_a   1.000
_cell.length_b   1.000
_cell.length_c   1.000
_cell.angle_alpha   90.00
_cell.angle_beta   90.00
_cell.angle_gamma   90.00
#
_symmetry.space_group_name_H-M   'P 1'
#
loop_
_entity.id
_entity.type
_entity.pdbx_description
1 polymer ?
#
loop_
_entity_poly.entity_id
_entity_poly.type
_entity_poly.pdbx_seq_one_letter_code
_entity_poly.pdbx_strand_id
1 'polypeptide(L)'
;MRMWMCFALVSLLGCKEAEVGGPKAISKELGTPGATGSAPVAAGEVTLLLNDTIVAKVTAKDLVAWPRLDSLFPANARRMGTWQALYVKGAGEKVTEINKPGDTHREQVLAVFLDKQGAPAFGIFDPVELAKRGEPQARVDALREIRLRMDVEGGRGQNDHGSAASEDPTKLKIAIKTPKGEQILTGEKLLGLPRETVPDGDAKGWKLTALLAAMDVTTFEKLVLTDAAGLNLTIEKKDFDDKTVVPFVKLNKQGSLRFKIYTKKAEGWISTGDLRALTTIEILK
;
A
#
# COMPACT_ATOMS: atom_id res chain seq x y z
N MET A 1 -8.95 32.30 -44.36
CA MET A 1 -7.54 32.38 -44.79
C MET A 1 -6.91 31.03 -44.43
N ARG A 2 -6.72 30.10 -45.39
CA ARG A 2 -5.41 29.74 -46.03
C ARG A 2 -4.28 29.69 -44.99
N MET A 3 -3.57 28.59 -44.76
CA MET A 3 -2.83 27.84 -45.78
C MET A 3 -2.39 26.45 -45.29
N TRP A 4 -2.46 25.47 -46.19
CA TRP A 4 -1.81 24.16 -46.15
C TRP A 4 -0.28 24.27 -46.28
N MET A 5 0.47 23.30 -45.75
CA MET A 5 1.69 22.81 -46.40
C MET A 5 2.04 21.37 -45.98
N CYS A 6 1.95 20.46 -46.94
CA CYS A 6 2.60 19.15 -46.95
C CYS A 6 4.06 19.32 -47.42
N PHE A 7 4.98 18.48 -46.94
CA PHE A 7 6.20 18.15 -47.68
C PHE A 7 6.53 16.66 -47.55
N ALA A 8 6.94 16.10 -48.69
CA ALA A 8 7.13 14.68 -48.96
C ALA A 8 8.62 14.26 -48.94
N LEU A 9 8.80 12.94 -48.98
CA LEU A 9 10.01 12.11 -49.21
C LEU A 9 11.16 12.73 -50.03
N VAL A 10 12.41 12.32 -49.71
CA VAL A 10 13.41 11.80 -50.69
C VAL A 10 14.36 10.77 -50.03
N SER A 11 14.67 9.73 -50.79
CA SER A 11 15.52 8.52 -50.62
C SER A 11 17.02 8.69 -50.98
N LEU A 12 17.86 7.68 -50.67
CA LEU A 12 19.07 7.13 -51.40
C LEU A 12 20.15 6.63 -50.39
N LEU A 13 20.51 5.33 -50.30
CA LEU A 13 21.42 4.48 -51.12
C LEU A 13 22.94 4.72 -50.95
N GLY A 14 23.70 3.64 -50.62
CA GLY A 14 25.16 3.48 -50.84
C GLY A 14 25.93 2.83 -49.66
N CYS A 15 26.14 1.51 -49.61
CA CYS A 15 27.24 0.69 -50.18
C CYS A 15 28.63 0.80 -49.49
N LYS A 16 29.08 -0.25 -48.79
CA LYS A 16 30.14 -1.20 -49.25
C LYS A 16 30.63 -2.19 -48.18
N GLU A 17 30.78 -3.44 -48.63
CA GLU A 17 31.51 -4.57 -48.05
C GLU A 17 33.03 -4.34 -47.99
N ALA A 18 33.67 -5.04 -47.05
CA ALA A 18 34.90 -5.81 -47.33
C ALA A 18 34.96 -7.03 -46.39
N GLU A 19 35.02 -8.22 -47.00
CA GLU A 19 35.33 -9.51 -46.38
C GLU A 19 36.77 -9.55 -45.83
N VAL A 20 37.05 -10.52 -44.94
CA VAL A 20 38.01 -11.62 -45.17
C VAL A 20 38.21 -12.43 -43.88
N GLY A 21 38.02 -13.75 -43.98
CA GLY A 21 38.82 -14.71 -43.21
C GLY A 21 38.11 -15.68 -42.27
N GLY A 22 37.54 -16.76 -42.81
CA GLY A 22 37.57 -18.08 -42.13
C GLY A 22 38.95 -18.74 -42.31
N PRO A 23 39.19 -20.00 -41.89
CA PRO A 23 38.25 -20.97 -41.28
C PRO A 23 38.83 -21.72 -40.04
N LYS A 24 37.96 -22.42 -39.29
CA LYS A 24 38.13 -23.84 -38.96
C LYS A 24 36.96 -24.39 -38.14
N ALA A 25 36.25 -25.33 -38.76
CA ALA A 25 35.33 -26.24 -38.09
C ALA A 25 36.13 -27.27 -37.27
N ILE A 26 35.70 -27.49 -36.03
CA ILE A 26 35.89 -28.75 -35.31
C ILE A 26 34.52 -29.14 -34.77
N SER A 27 33.90 -30.08 -35.46
CA SER A 27 32.77 -30.86 -34.97
C SER A 27 33.27 -31.82 -33.88
N LYS A 28 32.62 -31.76 -32.72
CA LYS A 28 32.62 -32.89 -31.78
C LYS A 28 31.23 -33.00 -31.17
N GLU A 29 30.50 -34.02 -31.65
CA GLU A 29 29.34 -34.56 -30.97
C GLU A 29 29.73 -35.09 -29.58
N LEU A 30 28.83 -34.90 -28.62
CA LEU A 30 28.33 -35.85 -27.63
C LEU A 30 28.09 -35.16 -26.29
N GLY A 31 26.87 -35.35 -25.78
CA GLY A 31 26.56 -35.21 -24.37
C GLY A 31 25.38 -34.29 -24.10
N THR A 32 24.19 -34.89 -24.02
CA THR A 32 23.10 -34.35 -23.21
C THR A 32 23.35 -34.76 -21.76
N PRO A 33 23.60 -33.83 -20.84
CA PRO A 33 23.20 -33.96 -19.44
C PRO A 33 22.11 -32.92 -19.20
N GLY A 34 20.87 -33.34 -19.03
CA GLY A 34 20.42 -33.82 -17.72
C GLY A 34 19.68 -32.66 -17.08
N ALA A 35 18.38 -32.83 -16.84
CA ALA A 35 17.54 -31.86 -16.17
C ALA A 35 18.20 -31.42 -14.86
N THR A 36 18.80 -30.23 -14.88
CA THR A 36 19.22 -29.54 -13.68
C THR A 36 17.93 -29.15 -12.97
N GLY A 37 17.58 -29.93 -11.96
CA GLY A 37 16.60 -29.51 -10.97
C GLY A 37 16.95 -28.09 -10.56
N SER A 38 15.98 -27.19 -10.68
CA SER A 38 16.11 -25.82 -10.22
C SER A 38 16.53 -25.87 -8.75
N ALA A 39 17.79 -25.57 -8.49
CA ALA A 39 18.26 -25.35 -7.13
C ALA A 39 17.35 -24.27 -6.52
N PRO A 40 16.88 -24.45 -5.27
CA PRO A 40 16.16 -23.38 -4.59
C PRO A 40 17.04 -22.14 -4.61
N VAL A 41 16.51 -21.05 -5.18
CA VAL A 41 17.19 -19.75 -5.18
C VAL A 41 17.55 -19.45 -3.73
N ALA A 42 18.85 -19.45 -3.42
CA ALA A 42 19.33 -19.15 -2.08
C ALA A 42 18.69 -17.84 -1.64
N ALA A 43 18.06 -17.85 -0.46
CA ALA A 43 17.26 -16.75 0.05
C ALA A 43 18.11 -15.47 0.05
N GLY A 44 17.87 -14.62 -0.96
CA GLY A 44 18.69 -13.46 -1.23
C GLY A 44 18.55 -12.43 -0.13
N GLU A 45 19.66 -11.78 0.21
CA GLU A 45 19.63 -10.54 0.98
C GLU A 45 19.11 -9.41 0.07
N VAL A 46 18.19 -8.59 0.57
CA VAL A 46 17.70 -7.40 -0.13
C VAL A 46 18.52 -6.20 0.31
N THR A 47 19.17 -5.53 -0.65
CA THR A 47 19.92 -4.29 -0.36
C THR A 47 18.98 -3.08 -0.41
N LEU A 48 18.99 -2.27 0.65
CA LEU A 48 18.25 -1.01 0.71
C LEU A 48 19.23 0.17 0.56
N LEU A 49 18.96 1.04 -0.40
CA LEU A 49 19.73 2.25 -0.65
C LEU A 49 18.88 3.50 -0.41
N LEU A 50 19.46 4.50 0.21
CA LEU A 50 18.92 5.86 0.33
C LEU A 50 19.88 6.81 -0.37
N ASN A 51 19.42 7.48 -1.43
CA ASN A 51 20.24 8.38 -2.26
C ASN A 51 21.58 7.72 -2.64
N ASP A 52 21.49 6.51 -3.20
CA ASP A 52 22.61 5.67 -3.64
C ASP A 52 23.58 5.19 -2.54
N THR A 53 23.27 5.47 -1.27
CA THR A 53 24.03 4.95 -0.12
C THR A 53 23.34 3.74 0.46
N ILE A 54 24.06 2.63 0.67
CA ILE A 54 23.52 1.44 1.35
C ILE A 54 23.21 1.80 2.80
N VAL A 55 21.95 1.63 3.21
CA VAL A 55 21.49 1.92 4.59
C VAL A 55 21.10 0.67 5.35
N ALA A 56 20.73 -0.40 4.64
CA ALA A 56 20.38 -1.66 5.25
C ALA A 56 20.53 -2.82 4.26
N LYS A 57 20.59 -4.00 4.85
CA LYS A 57 20.61 -5.29 4.19
C LYS A 57 19.62 -6.18 4.92
N VAL A 58 18.57 -6.58 4.24
CA VAL A 58 17.40 -7.25 4.84
C VAL A 58 17.47 -8.72 4.51
N THR A 59 17.46 -9.55 5.54
CA THR A 59 17.58 -11.01 5.40
C THR A 59 16.22 -11.66 5.27
N ALA A 60 16.18 -12.91 4.82
CA ALA A 60 14.95 -13.68 4.78
C ALA A 60 14.22 -13.74 6.13
N LYS A 61 14.96 -13.78 7.25
CA LYS A 61 14.40 -13.77 8.61
C LYS A 61 13.57 -12.52 8.88
N ASP A 62 14.05 -11.36 8.42
CA ASP A 62 13.37 -10.07 8.61
C ASP A 62 12.08 -10.00 7.76
N LEU A 63 12.09 -10.65 6.61
CA LEU A 63 10.98 -10.65 5.65
C LEU A 63 9.79 -11.55 6.08
N VAL A 64 9.98 -12.48 7.02
CA VAL A 64 8.90 -13.34 7.55
C VAL A 64 7.76 -12.53 8.17
N ALA A 65 8.09 -11.35 8.72
CA ALA A 65 7.12 -10.46 9.33
C ALA A 65 6.33 -9.61 8.33
N TRP A 66 6.64 -9.68 7.04
CA TRP A 66 6.10 -8.80 5.99
C TRP A 66 6.27 -7.32 6.36
N PRO A 67 7.49 -6.88 6.71
CA PRO A 67 7.71 -5.52 7.17
C PRO A 67 7.33 -4.51 6.08
N ARG A 68 6.77 -3.40 6.52
CA ARG A 68 6.57 -2.25 5.65
C ARG A 68 7.90 -1.67 5.23
N LEU A 69 7.99 -1.27 3.98
CA LEU A 69 9.22 -0.77 3.40
C LEU A 69 9.74 0.48 4.12
N ASP A 70 8.86 1.42 4.48
CA ASP A 70 9.25 2.64 5.19
C ASP A 70 9.87 2.37 6.56
N SER A 71 9.45 1.31 7.25
CA SER A 71 10.00 0.94 8.55
C SER A 71 11.46 0.43 8.49
N LEU A 72 11.88 -0.04 7.31
CA LEU A 72 13.23 -0.57 7.07
C LEU A 72 14.26 0.53 6.77
N PHE A 73 13.80 1.77 6.54
CA PHE A 73 14.67 2.92 6.34
C PHE A 73 14.97 3.64 7.68
N PRO A 74 16.10 4.38 7.75
CA PRO A 74 16.42 5.24 8.88
C PRO A 74 15.30 6.25 9.18
N ALA A 75 15.21 6.72 10.43
CA ALA A 75 14.08 7.53 10.92
C ALA A 75 13.78 8.78 10.06
N ASN A 76 14.80 9.47 9.56
CA ASN A 76 14.67 10.64 8.68
C ASN A 76 14.07 10.31 7.31
N ALA A 77 14.11 9.05 6.88
CA ALA A 77 13.64 8.57 5.59
C ALA A 77 12.30 7.81 5.64
N ARG A 78 11.67 7.66 6.82
CA ARG A 78 10.40 6.91 6.94
C ARG A 78 9.18 7.65 6.38
N ARG A 79 9.28 8.96 6.14
CA ARG A 79 8.16 9.77 5.68
C ARG A 79 7.96 9.61 4.18
N MET A 80 7.06 8.72 3.76
CA MET A 80 6.81 8.48 2.32
C MET A 80 6.44 9.74 1.51
N GLY A 81 5.88 10.79 2.13
CA GLY A 81 5.59 12.05 1.46
C GLY A 81 6.83 12.84 1.00
N THR A 82 8.02 12.48 1.48
CA THR A 82 9.31 13.08 1.06
C THR A 82 10.02 12.24 0.00
N TRP A 83 9.46 11.09 -0.38
CA TRP A 83 10.04 10.17 -1.35
C TRP A 83 9.76 10.68 -2.76
N GLN A 84 10.81 10.95 -3.52
CA GLN A 84 10.68 11.40 -4.91
C GLN A 84 10.50 10.23 -5.86
N ALA A 85 11.27 9.16 -5.65
CA ALA A 85 11.19 7.95 -6.45
C ALA A 85 11.60 6.74 -5.63
N LEU A 86 10.97 5.61 -5.95
CA LEU A 86 11.36 4.30 -5.47
C LEU A 86 11.71 3.43 -6.67
N TYR A 87 12.92 2.89 -6.68
CA TYR A 87 13.42 1.98 -7.70
C TYR A 87 13.47 0.57 -7.11
N VAL A 88 12.78 -0.37 -7.73
CA VAL A 88 12.66 -1.75 -7.26
C VAL A 88 13.25 -2.69 -8.32
N LYS A 89 14.25 -3.48 -7.93
CA LYS A 89 14.96 -4.43 -8.81
C LYS A 89 14.72 -5.86 -8.34
N GLY A 90 14.11 -6.67 -9.20
CA GLY A 90 13.78 -8.09 -8.96
C GLY A 90 14.64 -9.07 -9.77
N ALA A 91 14.00 -10.14 -10.26
CA ALA A 91 14.64 -11.19 -11.06
C ALA A 91 15.27 -10.69 -12.37
N GLY A 92 14.68 -9.67 -12.99
CA GLY A 92 15.09 -9.12 -14.29
C GLY A 92 16.00 -7.89 -14.20
N GLU A 93 16.55 -7.48 -15.34
CA GLU A 93 17.35 -6.25 -15.43
C GLU A 93 16.51 -4.98 -15.36
N LYS A 94 15.22 -5.07 -15.74
CA LYS A 94 14.31 -3.92 -15.72
C LYS A 94 14.02 -3.49 -14.28
N VAL A 95 14.42 -2.27 -13.98
CA VAL A 95 14.07 -1.58 -12.73
C VAL A 95 12.66 -1.04 -12.84
N THR A 96 11.83 -1.32 -11.83
CA THR A 96 10.50 -0.70 -11.70
C THR A 96 10.66 0.61 -10.95
N GLU A 97 10.30 1.73 -11.58
CA GLU A 97 10.29 3.05 -10.95
C GLU A 97 8.87 3.42 -10.52
N ILE A 98 8.72 3.79 -9.25
CA ILE A 98 7.49 4.33 -8.68
C ILE A 98 7.77 5.77 -8.30
N ASN A 99 7.26 6.71 -9.11
CA ASN A 99 7.39 8.13 -8.86
C ASN A 99 6.45 8.57 -7.73
N LYS A 100 7.01 9.30 -6.77
CA LYS A 100 6.30 9.88 -5.61
C LYS A 100 5.30 8.91 -4.99
N PRO A 101 5.75 7.77 -4.44
CA PRO A 101 4.86 6.72 -3.94
C PRO A 101 3.87 7.23 -2.87
N GLY A 102 4.25 8.22 -2.07
CA GLY A 102 3.32 8.86 -1.12
C GLY A 102 2.12 9.55 -1.77
N ASP A 103 2.27 10.06 -3.01
CA ASP A 103 1.21 10.70 -3.79
C ASP A 103 0.44 9.73 -4.69
N THR A 104 1.15 8.83 -5.35
CA THR A 104 0.56 7.88 -6.30
C THR A 104 -0.14 6.70 -5.61
N HIS A 105 0.29 6.37 -4.39
CA HIS A 105 -0.22 5.24 -3.60
C HIS A 105 -0.62 5.68 -2.19
N ARG A 106 -1.34 6.79 -2.07
CA ARG A 106 -1.72 7.46 -0.81
C ARG A 106 -2.35 6.53 0.25
N GLU A 107 -3.16 5.59 -0.20
CA GLU A 107 -3.95 4.68 0.66
C GLU A 107 -3.38 3.26 0.70
N GLN A 108 -2.25 3.01 0.03
CA GLN A 108 -1.62 1.69 -0.03
C GLN A 108 -0.36 1.66 0.85
N VAL A 109 0.07 0.45 1.19
CA VAL A 109 1.25 0.18 1.99
C VAL A 109 2.26 -0.56 1.14
N LEU A 110 3.48 -0.04 1.10
CA LEU A 110 4.60 -0.71 0.44
C LEU A 110 5.22 -1.68 1.43
N ALA A 111 5.38 -2.95 1.06
CA ALA A 111 5.96 -3.97 1.92
C ALA A 111 6.94 -4.87 1.16
N VAL A 112 7.85 -5.46 1.91
CA VAL A 112 8.72 -6.53 1.44
C VAL A 112 8.42 -7.80 2.23
N PHE A 113 8.45 -8.94 1.56
CA PHE A 113 8.00 -10.21 2.12
C PHE A 113 8.70 -11.39 1.46
N LEU A 114 8.49 -12.60 2.00
CA LEU A 114 8.85 -13.84 1.33
C LEU A 114 7.67 -14.36 0.52
N ASP A 115 7.88 -14.67 -0.75
CA ASP A 115 6.86 -15.30 -1.58
C ASP A 115 6.61 -16.77 -1.19
N LYS A 116 5.71 -17.43 -1.94
CA LYS A 116 5.32 -18.83 -1.72
C LYS A 116 6.50 -19.81 -1.89
N GLN A 117 7.58 -19.38 -2.56
CA GLN A 117 8.81 -20.14 -2.78
C GLN A 117 9.90 -19.77 -1.77
N GLY A 118 9.64 -18.84 -0.86
CA GLY A 118 10.61 -18.34 0.12
C GLY A 118 11.61 -17.34 -0.46
N ALA A 119 11.39 -16.81 -1.66
CA ALA A 119 12.22 -15.75 -2.24
C ALA A 119 11.72 -14.36 -1.82
N PRO A 120 12.62 -13.38 -1.62
CA PRO A 120 12.21 -12.01 -1.36
C PRO A 120 11.33 -11.44 -2.48
N ALA A 121 10.29 -10.69 -2.10
CA ALA A 121 9.39 -10.00 -3.01
C ALA A 121 9.04 -8.61 -2.45
N PHE A 122 8.63 -7.72 -3.35
CA PHE A 122 8.07 -6.42 -3.03
C PHE A 122 6.62 -6.36 -3.46
N GLY A 123 5.78 -5.67 -2.70
CA GLY A 123 4.37 -5.48 -3.05
C GLY A 123 3.80 -4.14 -2.59
N ILE A 124 2.80 -3.70 -3.35
CA ILE A 124 1.91 -2.58 -3.01
C ILE A 124 0.59 -3.18 -2.53
N PHE A 125 0.25 -2.95 -1.26
CA PHE A 125 -0.87 -3.61 -0.60
C PHE A 125 -1.92 -2.64 -0.14
N ASP A 126 -3.17 -3.09 -0.20
CA ASP A 126 -4.19 -2.54 0.67
C ASP A 126 -3.86 -2.92 2.13
N PRO A 127 -4.01 -2.02 3.12
CA PRO A 127 -3.62 -2.29 4.51
C PRO A 127 -4.23 -3.57 5.12
N VAL A 128 -5.46 -3.93 4.73
CA VAL A 128 -6.14 -5.14 5.22
C VAL A 128 -5.55 -6.39 4.56
N GLU A 129 -5.24 -6.32 3.26
CA GLU A 129 -4.58 -7.44 2.58
C GLU A 129 -3.19 -7.69 3.17
N LEU A 130 -2.42 -6.64 3.45
CA LEU A 130 -1.13 -6.77 4.13
C LEU A 130 -1.28 -7.46 5.51
N ALA A 131 -2.25 -7.01 6.33
CA ALA A 131 -2.50 -7.58 7.65
C ALA A 131 -2.86 -9.07 7.59
N LYS A 132 -3.56 -9.50 6.54
CA LYS A 132 -3.93 -10.90 6.28
C LYS A 132 -2.85 -11.69 5.55
N ARG A 133 -1.75 -11.05 5.15
CA ARG A 133 -0.74 -11.63 4.23
C ARG A 133 -1.38 -12.14 2.92
N GLY A 134 -2.32 -11.35 2.42
CA GLY A 134 -3.05 -11.57 1.18
C GLY A 134 -2.25 -11.21 -0.06
N GLU A 135 -2.94 -10.98 -1.18
CA GLU A 135 -2.30 -10.68 -2.46
C GLU A 135 -2.08 -9.16 -2.65
N PRO A 136 -0.90 -8.73 -3.13
CA PRO A 136 -0.66 -7.32 -3.44
C PRO A 136 -1.39 -6.87 -4.71
N GLN A 137 -1.67 -5.57 -4.81
CA GLN A 137 -2.19 -4.93 -6.02
C GLN A 137 -1.13 -4.91 -7.15
N ALA A 138 0.14 -4.71 -6.78
CA ALA A 138 1.28 -4.77 -7.70
C ALA A 138 2.45 -5.46 -7.00
N ARG A 139 3.22 -6.26 -7.75
CA ARG A 139 4.22 -7.16 -7.20
C ARG A 139 5.50 -7.19 -8.04
N VAL A 140 6.64 -7.31 -7.36
CA VAL A 140 7.95 -7.59 -7.97
C VAL A 140 8.58 -8.79 -7.24
N ASP A 141 8.86 -9.85 -8.00
CA ASP A 141 9.43 -11.10 -7.49
C ASP A 141 10.97 -11.15 -7.54
N ALA A 142 11.52 -12.07 -6.75
CA ALA A 142 12.96 -12.26 -6.54
C ALA A 142 13.69 -10.93 -6.34
N LEU A 143 13.15 -10.12 -5.42
CA LEU A 143 13.64 -8.82 -5.03
C LEU A 143 15.12 -8.89 -4.60
N ARG A 144 15.93 -7.98 -5.14
CA ARG A 144 17.38 -7.89 -4.86
C ARG A 144 17.76 -6.54 -4.29
N GLU A 145 17.17 -5.46 -4.81
CA GLU A 145 17.54 -4.09 -4.44
C GLU A 145 16.31 -3.21 -4.41
N ILE A 146 16.24 -2.35 -3.39
CA ILE A 146 15.34 -1.19 -3.36
C ILE A 146 16.18 0.05 -3.15
N ARG A 147 15.97 1.05 -3.99
CA ARG A 147 16.61 2.36 -3.88
C ARG A 147 15.56 3.44 -3.73
N LEU A 148 15.66 4.16 -2.62
CA LEU A 148 14.86 5.32 -2.31
C LEU A 148 15.62 6.59 -2.66
N ARG A 149 15.03 7.44 -3.48
CA ARG A 149 15.48 8.81 -3.71
C ARG A 149 14.60 9.78 -2.92
N MET A 150 15.22 10.60 -2.09
CA MET A 150 14.56 11.64 -1.30
C MET A 150 14.94 13.03 -1.80
N ASP A 151 14.01 13.97 -1.62
CA ASP A 151 14.31 15.39 -1.75
C ASP A 151 14.84 15.89 -0.40
N VAL A 152 16.07 16.40 -0.39
CA VAL A 152 16.74 16.86 0.84
C VAL A 152 16.29 18.29 1.21
N GLU A 153 15.68 19.02 0.27
CA GLU A 153 15.34 20.45 0.44
C GLU A 153 13.83 20.74 0.43
N GLY A 154 12.99 19.75 0.12
CA GLY A 154 11.55 19.92 0.05
C GLY A 154 10.85 19.89 1.41
N GLY A 155 10.36 21.04 1.89
CA GLY A 155 9.47 21.13 3.06
C GLY A 155 8.08 20.48 2.90
N ARG A 156 7.87 19.66 1.86
CA ARG A 156 6.62 18.92 1.63
C ARG A 156 6.61 17.63 2.46
N GLY A 157 5.47 17.33 3.09
CA GLY A 157 5.29 16.11 3.89
C GLY A 157 5.15 16.31 5.40
N GLN A 158 5.01 17.54 5.90
CA GLN A 158 4.75 17.79 7.33
C GLN A 158 3.47 17.12 7.86
N ASN A 159 2.49 16.84 6.98
CA ASN A 159 1.24 16.17 7.32
C ASN A 159 1.26 14.64 7.07
N ASP A 160 2.32 14.12 6.43
CA ASP A 160 2.55 12.68 6.28
C ASP A 160 3.33 12.20 7.50
N HIS A 161 2.61 11.96 8.60
CA HIS A 161 3.17 11.43 9.84
C HIS A 161 3.76 10.02 9.60
N GLY A 162 5.02 9.98 9.17
CA GLY A 162 5.89 8.80 9.17
C GLY A 162 6.58 8.56 10.52
N SER A 163 6.05 9.09 11.62
CA SER A 163 6.59 8.88 12.98
C SER A 163 5.76 7.93 13.85
N ALA A 164 4.51 7.62 13.47
CA ALA A 164 3.76 6.59 14.16
C ALA A 164 4.29 5.24 13.67
N ALA A 165 4.79 4.41 14.60
CA ALA A 165 5.04 3.01 14.32
C ALA A 165 3.75 2.42 13.71
N SER A 166 3.88 1.68 12.62
CA SER A 166 2.73 0.99 12.06
C SER A 166 2.20 0.03 13.10
N GLU A 167 0.94 0.19 13.48
CA GLU A 167 0.29 -0.77 14.34
C GLU A 167 -0.15 -1.96 13.49
N ASP A 168 0.00 -3.16 14.03
CA ASP A 168 -0.53 -4.38 13.44
C ASP A 168 -2.07 -4.33 13.53
N PRO A 169 -2.81 -4.24 12.40
CA PRO A 169 -4.25 -4.05 12.43
C PRO A 169 -5.01 -5.20 13.11
N THR A 170 -4.41 -6.39 13.23
CA THR A 170 -5.02 -7.52 13.96
C THR A 170 -5.13 -7.23 15.47
N LYS A 171 -4.30 -6.34 16.00
CA LYS A 171 -4.26 -5.94 17.42
C LYS A 171 -5.24 -4.82 17.76
N LEU A 172 -5.94 -4.26 16.77
CA LEU A 172 -6.95 -3.23 16.99
C LEU A 172 -8.03 -3.73 17.95
N LYS A 173 -8.53 -2.82 18.78
CA LYS A 173 -9.66 -3.04 19.68
C LYS A 173 -10.55 -1.82 19.64
N ILE A 174 -11.84 -2.02 19.35
CA ILE A 174 -12.86 -0.99 19.49
C ILE A 174 -13.80 -1.43 20.61
N ALA A 175 -13.87 -0.63 21.67
CA ALA A 175 -14.85 -0.84 22.74
C ALA A 175 -16.22 -0.38 22.26
N ILE A 176 -17.20 -1.28 22.25
CA ILE A 176 -18.59 -1.01 21.96
C ILE A 176 -19.35 -1.01 23.28
N LYS A 177 -19.62 0.18 23.81
CA LYS A 177 -20.30 0.36 25.10
C LYS A 177 -21.79 0.46 24.88
N THR A 178 -22.55 -0.43 25.48
CA THR A 178 -24.02 -0.42 25.41
C THR A 178 -24.61 -0.29 26.81
N PRO A 179 -25.89 0.06 26.96
CA PRO A 179 -26.56 0.03 28.26
C PRO A 179 -26.57 -1.36 28.93
N LYS A 180 -26.35 -2.43 28.15
CA LYS A 180 -26.27 -3.81 28.66
C LYS A 180 -24.85 -4.22 29.09
N GLY A 181 -23.85 -3.38 28.82
CA GLY A 181 -22.43 -3.68 29.06
C GLY A 181 -21.55 -3.38 27.85
N GLU A 182 -20.27 -3.68 28.00
CA GLU A 182 -19.22 -3.43 27.01
C GLU A 182 -18.87 -4.71 26.25
N GLN A 183 -18.71 -4.59 24.93
CA GLN A 183 -18.17 -5.64 24.06
C GLN A 183 -16.95 -5.09 23.31
N ILE A 184 -16.03 -5.96 22.90
CA ILE A 184 -14.84 -5.55 22.12
C ILE A 184 -14.95 -6.09 20.69
N LEU A 185 -14.96 -5.18 19.71
CA LEU A 185 -14.71 -5.54 18.31
C LEU A 185 -13.19 -5.63 18.10
N THR A 186 -12.69 -6.84 17.92
CA THR A 186 -11.26 -7.11 17.68
C THR A 186 -10.87 -6.81 16.24
N GLY A 187 -9.57 -6.54 16.02
CA GLY A 187 -8.99 -6.37 14.70
C GLY A 187 -9.26 -7.56 13.78
N GLU A 188 -9.06 -8.79 14.27
CA GLU A 188 -9.37 -10.00 13.50
C GLU A 188 -10.82 -10.04 13.01
N LYS A 189 -11.79 -9.78 13.89
CA LYS A 189 -13.21 -9.75 13.53
C LYS A 189 -13.53 -8.62 12.55
N LEU A 190 -12.98 -7.43 12.76
CA LEU A 190 -13.13 -6.28 11.87
C LEU A 190 -12.58 -6.56 10.47
N LEU A 191 -11.36 -7.10 10.37
CA LEU A 191 -10.71 -7.42 9.10
C LEU A 191 -11.48 -8.49 8.33
N GLY A 192 -12.23 -9.35 9.01
CA GLY A 192 -13.13 -10.34 8.40
C GLY A 192 -14.41 -9.76 7.77
N LEU A 193 -14.79 -8.52 8.09
CA LEU A 193 -16.01 -7.90 7.57
C LEU A 193 -15.83 -7.47 6.10
N PRO A 194 -16.88 -7.63 5.25
CA PRO A 194 -16.87 -7.12 3.88
C PRO A 194 -16.62 -5.61 3.86
N ARG A 195 -15.76 -5.17 2.93
CA ARG A 195 -15.42 -3.76 2.77
C ARG A 195 -16.12 -3.15 1.58
N GLU A 196 -16.49 -1.88 1.74
CA GLU A 196 -17.09 -1.05 0.70
C GLU A 196 -16.12 0.06 0.31
N THR A 197 -16.31 0.60 -0.90
CA THR A 197 -15.62 1.80 -1.35
C THR A 197 -16.20 3.02 -0.64
N VAL A 198 -15.35 3.96 -0.21
CA VAL A 198 -15.79 5.23 0.36
C VAL A 198 -16.62 6.02 -0.67
N PRO A 199 -17.59 6.85 -0.25
CA PRO A 199 -18.40 7.61 -1.20
C PRO A 199 -17.61 8.58 -2.10
N ASP A 200 -16.45 9.06 -1.66
CA ASP A 200 -15.68 10.15 -2.30
C ASP A 200 -14.38 9.71 -3.00
N GLY A 201 -14.16 8.42 -3.26
CA GLY A 201 -12.94 7.94 -3.90
C GLY A 201 -12.77 6.42 -3.81
N ASP A 202 -11.57 5.93 -4.08
CA ASP A 202 -11.30 4.48 -4.22
C ASP A 202 -10.88 3.77 -2.92
N ALA A 203 -10.74 4.52 -1.81
CA ALA A 203 -10.37 3.94 -0.52
C ALA A 203 -11.46 2.95 -0.05
N LYS A 204 -11.05 1.89 0.64
CA LYS A 204 -11.97 0.88 1.16
C LYS A 204 -12.06 0.92 2.68
N GLY A 205 -13.23 0.60 3.20
CA GLY A 205 -13.46 0.47 4.63
C GLY A 205 -14.85 -0.05 4.90
N TRP A 206 -15.49 0.42 5.96
CA TRP A 206 -16.77 -0.08 6.42
C TRP A 206 -17.68 1.07 6.78
N LYS A 207 -18.96 0.95 6.42
CA LYS A 207 -20.00 1.78 7.02
C LYS A 207 -20.06 1.50 8.52
N LEU A 208 -20.31 2.53 9.32
CA LEU A 208 -20.41 2.37 10.78
C LEU A 208 -21.52 1.38 11.16
N THR A 209 -22.60 1.31 10.39
CA THR A 209 -23.68 0.32 10.56
C THR A 209 -23.20 -1.12 10.46
N ALA A 210 -22.26 -1.43 9.56
CA ALA A 210 -21.72 -2.77 9.42
C ALA A 210 -20.92 -3.19 10.66
N LEU A 211 -20.18 -2.26 11.28
CA LEU A 211 -19.46 -2.49 12.54
C LEU A 211 -20.43 -2.73 13.70
N LEU A 212 -21.49 -1.93 13.79
CA LEU A 212 -22.53 -2.08 14.81
C LEU A 212 -23.27 -3.42 14.66
N ALA A 213 -23.66 -3.77 13.44
CA ALA A 213 -24.33 -5.03 13.13
C ALA A 213 -23.45 -6.25 13.46
N ALA A 214 -22.14 -6.17 13.20
CA ALA A 214 -21.20 -7.22 13.59
C ALA A 214 -21.12 -7.44 15.11
N MET A 215 -21.61 -6.50 15.92
CA MET A 215 -21.63 -6.55 17.38
C MET A 215 -23.06 -6.63 17.94
N ASP A 216 -24.01 -7.07 17.12
CA ASP A 216 -25.44 -7.24 17.44
C ASP A 216 -26.12 -5.94 17.92
N VAL A 217 -25.59 -4.78 17.54
CA VAL A 217 -26.19 -3.47 17.82
C VAL A 217 -27.05 -3.04 16.63
N THR A 218 -28.35 -3.22 16.75
CA THR A 218 -29.34 -2.89 15.70
C THR A 218 -30.17 -1.65 16.01
N THR A 219 -30.13 -1.15 17.25
CA THR A 219 -30.94 -0.01 17.71
C THR A 219 -30.10 0.96 18.53
N PHE A 220 -30.21 2.24 18.22
CA PHE A 220 -29.61 3.36 18.94
C PHE A 220 -30.34 4.66 18.58
N GLU A 221 -30.27 5.65 19.45
CA GLU A 221 -30.70 7.03 19.13
C GLU A 221 -29.49 7.88 18.76
N LYS A 222 -28.39 7.69 19.51
CA LYS A 222 -27.17 8.47 19.40
C LYS A 222 -25.96 7.59 19.65
N LEU A 223 -24.85 7.93 19.02
CA LEU A 223 -23.54 7.32 19.21
C LEU A 223 -22.55 8.38 19.66
N VAL A 224 -21.67 8.04 20.59
CA VAL A 224 -20.49 8.84 20.92
C VAL A 224 -19.26 8.04 20.53
N LEU A 225 -18.52 8.55 19.54
CA LEU A 225 -17.29 7.94 19.05
C LEU A 225 -16.12 8.65 19.70
N THR A 226 -15.18 7.89 20.24
CA THR A 226 -13.98 8.42 20.90
C THR A 226 -12.74 7.90 20.21
N ASP A 227 -11.77 8.77 19.97
CA ASP A 227 -10.46 8.39 19.45
C ASP A 227 -9.41 8.22 20.56
N ALA A 228 -8.21 7.77 20.17
CA ALA A 228 -7.11 7.54 21.11
C ALA A 228 -6.61 8.81 21.81
N ALA A 229 -6.91 10.00 21.29
CA ALA A 229 -6.59 11.29 21.90
C ALA A 229 -7.70 11.77 22.85
N GLY A 230 -8.81 11.04 22.97
CA GLY A 230 -9.97 11.41 23.79
C GLY A 230 -10.90 12.40 23.09
N LEU A 231 -10.72 12.67 21.79
CA LEU A 231 -11.65 13.50 21.03
C LEU A 231 -12.95 12.72 20.82
N ASN A 232 -14.07 13.39 21.06
CA ASN A 232 -15.39 12.80 20.91
C ASN A 232 -16.14 13.40 19.71
N LEU A 233 -16.82 12.53 18.96
CA LEU A 233 -17.79 12.92 17.96
C LEU A 233 -19.14 12.26 18.28
N THR A 234 -20.18 13.08 18.28
CA THR A 234 -21.55 12.62 18.41
C THR A 234 -22.14 12.37 17.02
N ILE A 235 -22.86 11.26 16.88
CA ILE A 235 -23.63 10.93 15.67
C ILE A 235 -25.05 10.58 16.09
N GLU A 236 -26.04 11.11 15.40
CA GLU A 236 -27.45 10.81 15.66
C GLU A 236 -27.99 9.84 14.61
N LYS A 237 -29.11 9.17 14.91
CA LYS A 237 -29.76 8.25 13.97
C LYS A 237 -30.07 8.88 12.60
N LYS A 238 -30.34 10.19 12.55
CA LYS A 238 -30.59 10.94 11.30
C LYS A 238 -29.36 11.01 10.38
N ASP A 239 -28.16 10.82 10.93
CA ASP A 239 -26.91 10.85 10.19
C ASP A 239 -26.60 9.50 9.51
N PHE A 240 -27.58 8.59 9.47
CA PHE A 240 -27.50 7.29 8.80
C PHE A 240 -28.50 7.24 7.65
N ASP A 241 -28.09 7.79 6.51
CA ASP A 241 -28.82 7.67 5.24
C ASP A 241 -27.82 7.38 4.12
N ASP A 242 -27.79 6.13 3.66
CA ASP A 242 -26.90 5.67 2.60
C ASP A 242 -26.96 6.52 1.31
N LYS A 243 -28.01 7.32 1.12
CA LYS A 243 -28.15 8.24 -0.02
C LYS A 243 -27.59 9.64 0.22
N THR A 244 -27.54 10.11 1.46
CA THR A 244 -27.22 11.51 1.78
C THR A 244 -26.19 11.71 2.89
N VAL A 245 -26.08 10.80 3.86
CA VAL A 245 -25.12 10.87 4.98
C VAL A 245 -24.60 9.46 5.33
N VAL A 246 -23.31 9.23 5.15
CA VAL A 246 -22.66 7.93 5.35
C VAL A 246 -21.52 8.05 6.38
N PRO A 247 -21.75 7.66 7.64
CA PRO A 247 -20.70 7.49 8.63
C PRO A 247 -19.84 6.28 8.27
N PHE A 248 -18.53 6.48 8.16
CA PHE A 248 -17.64 5.51 7.56
C PHE A 248 -16.32 5.43 8.32
N VAL A 249 -15.82 4.20 8.47
CA VAL A 249 -14.54 3.88 9.12
C VAL A 249 -13.63 3.25 8.08
N LYS A 250 -12.41 3.75 7.94
CA LYS A 250 -11.37 3.12 7.11
C LYS A 250 -10.12 2.80 7.91
N LEU A 251 -9.39 1.78 7.48
CA LEU A 251 -8.04 1.51 7.97
C LEU A 251 -7.06 2.36 7.16
N ASN A 252 -6.28 3.22 7.81
CA ASN A 252 -5.27 4.00 7.11
C ASN A 252 -3.97 3.22 6.91
N LYS A 253 -3.02 3.81 6.17
CA LYS A 253 -1.70 3.22 5.94
C LYS A 253 -0.89 2.99 7.21
N GLN A 254 -1.17 3.68 8.33
CA GLN A 254 -0.51 3.50 9.63
C GLN A 254 -1.09 2.32 10.44
N GLY A 255 -2.15 1.67 9.96
CA GLY A 255 -2.82 0.59 10.69
C GLY A 255 -3.82 1.07 11.74
N SER A 256 -4.18 2.36 11.75
CA SER A 256 -5.20 2.90 12.65
C SER A 256 -6.52 3.21 11.94
N LEU A 257 -7.61 3.16 12.71
CA LEU A 257 -8.95 3.40 12.20
C LEU A 257 -9.23 4.90 12.13
N ARG A 258 -9.61 5.38 10.94
CA ARG A 258 -10.03 6.76 10.71
C ARG A 258 -11.51 6.78 10.44
N PHE A 259 -12.24 7.55 11.24
CA PHE A 259 -13.67 7.75 11.06
C PHE A 259 -13.93 9.10 10.37
N LYS A 260 -14.92 9.12 9.47
CA LYS A 260 -15.43 10.30 8.78
C LYS A 260 -16.93 10.18 8.55
N ILE A 261 -17.62 11.31 8.43
CA ILE A 261 -18.99 11.39 7.93
C ILE A 261 -18.94 11.95 6.51
N TYR A 262 -19.51 11.22 5.56
CA TYR A 262 -19.65 11.67 4.19
C TYR A 262 -21.06 12.20 3.95
N THR A 263 -21.19 13.47 3.60
CA THR A 263 -22.48 14.09 3.30
C THR A 263 -22.57 14.43 1.82
N LYS A 264 -23.64 13.99 1.15
CA LYS A 264 -23.90 14.31 -0.25
C LYS A 264 -24.37 15.75 -0.38
N LYS A 265 -23.72 16.51 -1.25
CA LYS A 265 -24.10 17.85 -1.71
C LYS A 265 -24.32 17.82 -3.23
N ALA A 266 -24.78 18.94 -3.80
CA ALA A 266 -25.07 19.03 -5.23
C ALA A 266 -23.87 18.66 -6.12
N GLU A 267 -22.66 19.04 -5.68
CA GLU A 267 -21.41 18.86 -6.45
C GLU A 267 -20.65 17.57 -6.11
N GLY A 268 -21.17 16.73 -5.22
CA GLY A 268 -20.52 15.48 -4.81
C GLY A 268 -20.58 15.21 -3.32
N TRP A 269 -19.68 14.35 -2.84
CA TRP A 269 -19.58 14.01 -1.41
C TRP A 269 -18.58 14.92 -0.71
N ILE A 270 -18.94 15.40 0.48
CA ILE A 270 -18.06 16.18 1.37
C ILE A 270 -17.81 15.37 2.63
N SER A 271 -16.56 15.26 3.06
CA SER A 271 -16.21 14.59 4.30
C SER A 271 -16.10 15.57 5.48
N THR A 272 -16.71 15.25 6.62
CA THR A 272 -16.62 15.95 7.90
C THR A 272 -16.33 14.95 9.04
N GLY A 273 -16.22 15.42 10.29
CA GLY A 273 -16.12 14.55 11.47
C GLY A 273 -14.90 13.61 11.46
N ASP A 274 -13.69 14.17 11.38
CA ASP A 274 -12.43 13.40 11.30
C ASP A 274 -11.95 12.95 12.69
N LEU A 275 -12.14 11.67 13.02
CA LEU A 275 -11.51 11.04 14.20
C LEU A 275 -10.35 10.14 13.77
N ARG A 276 -9.22 10.23 14.47
CA ARG A 276 -7.99 9.51 14.12
C ARG A 276 -7.64 8.49 15.19
N ALA A 277 -7.57 7.23 14.81
CA ALA A 277 -7.45 6.08 15.72
C ALA A 277 -8.69 5.94 16.61
N LEU A 278 -9.84 5.60 15.99
CA LEU A 278 -11.08 5.28 16.70
C LEU A 278 -10.87 4.12 17.69
N THR A 279 -11.23 4.32 18.97
CA THR A 279 -11.05 3.32 20.04
C THR A 279 -12.35 2.93 20.72
N THR A 280 -13.36 3.81 20.74
CA THR A 280 -14.63 3.54 21.45
C THR A 280 -15.82 4.01 20.62
N ILE A 281 -16.91 3.24 20.68
CA ILE A 281 -18.25 3.61 20.23
C ILE A 281 -19.21 3.36 21.38
N GLU A 282 -19.77 4.42 21.95
CA GLU A 282 -20.78 4.35 23.00
C GLU A 282 -22.18 4.52 22.41
N ILE A 283 -23.07 3.59 22.75
CA ILE A 283 -24.45 3.53 22.27
C ILE A 283 -25.37 4.16 23.30
N LEU A 284 -26.02 5.25 22.90
CA LEU A 284 -27.02 5.95 23.68
C LEU A 284 -28.42 5.65 23.10
N LYS A 285 -29.35 5.39 24.01
CA LYS A 285 -30.76 5.11 23.73
C LYS A 285 -31.62 6.30 24.10
#